data_AF-A0A936BEN0-F1
#
_entry.id   AF-A0A936BEN0-F1
#
_cell.length_a   1.000
_cell.length_b   1.000
_cell.length_c   1.000
_cell.angle_alpha   90.00
_cell.angle_beta   90.00
_cell.angle_gamma   90.00
#
_symmetry.space_group_name_H-M   'P 1'
#
loop_
_entity.id
_entity.type
_entity.pdbx_description
1 polymer ?
#
loop_
_entity_poly.entity_id
_entity_poly.type
_entity_poly.pdbx_seq_one_letter_code
_entity_poly.pdbx_strand_id
1 'polypeptide(L)'
;MHNSLTISIPTSGLIICGPRCPGGEFPQAVAKLSRATGYPILADPLSGVRWGEWVAETAVLGGYESFLGRDSDPDWPEPEIVIRFGQVPTSKWLNAYLERIRPEVRLHVRGNGQWADDAHQTTHFWEADEVAACEALASQLVSLSASQPVSLSASQLASQSAIRIPHSAMNR
;
A
#
# COMPACT_ATOMS: atom_id res chain seq x y z
N MET A 1 2.16 -25.27 -0.49
CA MET A 1 0.94 -24.56 -0.93
C MET A 1 1.32 -23.10 -1.10
N HIS A 2 1.74 -22.69 -2.30
CA HIS A 2 2.10 -21.31 -2.60
C HIS A 2 0.82 -20.54 -2.88
N ASN A 3 0.46 -19.59 -2.02
CA ASN A 3 -0.77 -18.81 -2.17
C ASN A 3 -0.47 -17.62 -3.09
N SER A 4 -0.59 -17.83 -4.40
CA SER A 4 -0.61 -16.74 -5.37
C SER A 4 -1.95 -16.00 -5.22
N LEU A 5 -1.91 -14.80 -4.65
CA LEU A 5 -3.07 -13.91 -4.60
C LEU A 5 -3.10 -13.08 -5.89
N THR A 6 -4.08 -13.35 -6.75
CA THR A 6 -4.44 -12.44 -7.83
C THR A 6 -5.27 -11.31 -7.21
N ILE A 7 -4.65 -10.16 -6.99
CA ILE A 7 -5.36 -8.94 -6.58
C ILE A 7 -5.91 -8.32 -7.88
N SER A 8 -7.23 -8.33 -8.05
CA SER A 8 -7.86 -7.42 -9.01
C SER A 8 -7.68 -6.00 -8.47
N ILE A 9 -7.14 -5.06 -9.26
CA ILE A 9 -6.96 -3.70 -8.76
C ILE A 9 -8.33 -3.02 -8.73
N PRO A 10 -8.83 -2.66 -7.55
CA PRO A 10 -10.13 -2.04 -7.46
C PRO A 10 -10.14 -0.63 -8.07
N THR A 11 -11.33 -0.14 -8.38
CA THR A 11 -11.50 1.21 -8.94
C THR A 11 -11.19 2.32 -7.94
N SER A 12 -11.12 2.00 -6.64
CA SER A 12 -10.86 2.94 -5.57
C SER A 12 -9.86 2.38 -4.55
N GLY A 13 -8.75 3.09 -4.33
CA GLY A 13 -7.70 2.66 -3.41
C GLY A 13 -7.00 3.83 -2.73
N LEU A 14 -6.31 3.53 -1.65
CA LEU A 14 -5.66 4.52 -0.80
C LEU A 14 -4.28 4.02 -0.38
N ILE A 15 -3.26 4.86 -0.58
CA ILE A 15 -1.89 4.59 -0.11
C ILE A 15 -1.65 5.39 1.16
N ILE A 16 -1.18 4.73 2.21
CA ILE A 16 -0.84 5.35 3.50
C ILE A 16 0.66 5.24 3.71
N CYS A 17 1.34 6.39 3.78
CA CYS A 17 2.74 6.46 4.17
C CYS A 17 2.82 6.98 5.60
N GLY A 18 2.95 6.08 6.57
CA GLY A 18 3.13 6.40 7.98
C GLY A 18 4.57 6.83 8.32
N PRO A 19 4.87 7.09 9.60
CA PRO A 19 6.22 7.38 10.05
C PRO A 19 7.20 6.26 9.71
N ARG A 20 8.49 6.60 9.57
CA ARG A 20 9.55 5.60 9.34
C ARG A 20 9.32 4.74 8.08
N CYS A 21 8.75 5.33 7.03
CA CYS A 21 8.91 4.73 5.71
C CYS A 21 10.39 4.70 5.32
N PRO A 22 10.80 3.83 4.39
CA PRO A 22 12.18 3.83 3.89
C PRO A 22 12.53 5.17 3.24
N GLY A 23 13.80 5.55 3.33
CA GLY A 23 14.37 6.65 2.56
C GLY A 23 14.84 6.20 1.17
N GLY A 24 15.79 6.94 0.60
CA GLY A 24 16.38 6.59 -0.71
C GLY A 24 15.34 6.70 -1.82
N GLU A 25 15.18 5.63 -2.60
CA GLU A 25 14.30 5.57 -3.79
C GLU A 25 12.81 5.36 -3.45
N PHE A 26 12.48 5.07 -2.19
CA PHE A 26 11.11 4.74 -1.80
C PHE A 26 10.09 5.85 -2.11
N PRO A 27 10.33 7.13 -1.81
CA PRO A 27 9.37 8.18 -2.13
C PRO A 27 9.03 8.27 -3.63
N GLN A 28 10.02 8.08 -4.51
CA GLN A 28 9.81 8.03 -5.95
C GLN A 28 9.06 6.75 -6.35
N ALA A 29 9.37 5.61 -5.74
CA ALA A 29 8.70 4.34 -6.04
C ALA A 29 7.23 4.35 -5.65
N VAL A 30 6.89 4.84 -4.45
CA VAL A 30 5.48 4.96 -4.01
C VAL A 30 4.73 6.02 -4.81
N ALA A 31 5.40 7.10 -5.24
CA ALA A 31 4.82 8.08 -6.15
C ALA A 31 4.53 7.48 -7.54
N LYS A 32 5.42 6.65 -8.08
CA LYS A 32 5.16 5.90 -9.33
C LYS A 32 3.97 4.95 -9.16
N LEU A 33 3.86 4.24 -8.03
CA LEU A 33 2.70 3.40 -7.72
C LEU A 33 1.39 4.21 -7.69
N SER A 34 1.39 5.36 -7.00
CA SER A 34 0.23 6.26 -6.96
C SER A 34 -0.18 6.72 -8.35
N ARG A 35 0.76 7.13 -9.21
CA ARG A 35 0.46 7.54 -10.59
C ARG A 35 -0.05 6.37 -11.46
N ALA A 36 0.49 5.17 -11.28
CA ALA A 36 0.07 3.99 -12.03
C ALA A 36 -1.34 3.50 -11.61
N THR A 37 -1.69 3.63 -10.33
CA THR A 37 -2.98 3.19 -9.75
C THR A 37 -4.07 4.27 -9.79
N GLY A 38 -3.68 5.54 -9.81
CA GLY A 38 -4.58 6.66 -9.51
C GLY A 38 -4.88 6.84 -8.02
N TYR A 39 -4.30 6.04 -7.12
CA TYR A 39 -4.59 6.10 -5.70
C TYR A 39 -3.86 7.28 -5.04
N PRO A 40 -4.56 8.14 -4.27
CA PRO A 40 -3.90 9.20 -3.53
C PRO A 40 -3.03 8.63 -2.40
N ILE A 41 -1.96 9.35 -2.06
CA ILE A 41 -1.09 9.06 -0.93
C ILE A 41 -1.48 9.97 0.23
N LEU A 42 -1.91 9.41 1.36
CA LEU A 42 -1.94 10.14 2.63
C LEU A 42 -0.58 10.01 3.29
N ALA A 43 0.18 11.12 3.30
CA ALA A 43 1.57 11.14 3.76
C ALA A 43 1.69 11.79 5.14
N ASP A 44 2.06 10.97 6.12
CA ASP A 44 2.40 11.43 7.48
C ASP A 44 3.55 12.45 7.42
N PRO A 45 3.57 13.49 8.27
CA PRO A 45 4.71 14.42 8.34
C PRO A 45 6.06 13.74 8.59
N LEU A 46 6.09 12.55 9.21
CA LEU A 46 7.31 11.78 9.47
C LEU A 46 7.53 10.64 8.46
N SER A 47 6.78 10.62 7.37
CA SER A 47 6.91 9.60 6.32
C SER A 47 8.13 9.80 5.42
N GLY A 48 8.63 11.03 5.29
CA GLY A 48 9.62 11.37 4.25
C GLY A 48 9.06 11.42 2.82
N VAL A 49 7.76 11.18 2.64
CA VAL A 49 7.07 11.19 1.33
C VAL A 49 6.30 12.49 1.09
N ARG A 50 6.01 13.24 2.16
CA ARG A 50 5.17 14.44 2.13
C ARG A 50 5.76 15.59 1.31
N TRP A 51 7.08 15.64 1.14
CA TRP A 51 7.79 16.69 0.42
C TRP A 51 8.86 16.10 -0.49
N GLY A 52 9.03 16.67 -1.69
CA GLY A 52 10.01 16.23 -2.67
C GLY A 52 9.58 16.59 -4.09
N GLU A 53 10.39 16.29 -5.09
CA GLU A 53 10.11 16.62 -6.49
C GLU A 53 8.86 15.90 -7.03
N TRP A 54 8.57 14.70 -6.51
CA TRP A 54 7.43 13.88 -6.94
C TRP A 54 6.06 14.49 -6.63
N VAL A 55 5.97 15.43 -5.67
CA VAL A 55 4.67 16.00 -5.24
C VAL A 55 4.04 16.88 -6.33
N ALA A 56 4.83 17.33 -7.32
CA ALA A 56 4.32 18.12 -8.44
C ALA A 56 3.41 17.31 -9.38
N GLU A 57 3.60 15.99 -9.45
CA GLU A 57 2.94 15.10 -10.40
C GLU A 57 2.11 13.99 -9.72
N THR A 58 2.06 13.98 -8.39
CA THR A 58 1.48 12.90 -7.61
C THR A 58 0.55 13.47 -6.55
N ALA A 59 -0.62 12.87 -6.37
CA ALA A 59 -1.59 13.27 -5.36
C ALA A 59 -1.12 12.89 -3.94
N VAL A 60 -0.18 13.65 -3.40
CA VAL A 60 0.35 13.51 -2.02
C VAL A 60 -0.40 14.46 -1.09
N LEU A 61 -1.25 13.90 -0.24
CA LEU A 61 -2.12 14.64 0.67
C LEU A 61 -1.57 14.55 2.10
N GLY A 62 -0.97 15.65 2.58
CA GLY A 62 -0.52 15.77 3.97
C GLY A 62 -1.51 16.53 4.88
N GLY A 63 -2.52 17.17 4.29
CA GLY A 63 -3.48 18.04 4.98
C GLY A 63 -4.68 17.32 5.61
N TYR A 64 -4.64 15.99 5.73
CA TYR A 64 -5.80 15.18 6.12
C TYR A 64 -6.41 15.52 7.49
N GLU A 65 -5.69 16.22 8.36
CA GLU A 65 -6.27 16.82 9.57
C GLU A 65 -7.45 17.77 9.27
N SER A 66 -7.40 18.51 8.15
CA SER A 66 -8.45 19.48 7.80
C SER A 66 -9.70 18.84 7.21
N PHE A 67 -9.59 17.63 6.63
CA PHE A 67 -10.68 16.96 5.93
C PHE A 67 -11.03 15.57 6.51
N LEU A 68 -10.36 15.11 7.57
CA LEU A 68 -10.75 13.95 8.40
C LEU A 68 -11.02 14.33 9.87
N GLY A 69 -10.86 15.62 10.21
CA GLY A 69 -11.03 16.17 11.56
C GLY A 69 -12.44 16.07 12.15
N ARG A 70 -12.64 16.64 13.35
CA ARG A 70 -13.90 16.47 14.12
C ARG A 70 -15.17 16.90 13.39
N ASP A 71 -15.06 17.89 12.52
CA ASP A 71 -16.16 18.43 11.72
C ASP A 71 -15.98 18.08 10.22
N SER A 72 -15.19 17.06 9.91
CA SER A 72 -14.94 16.65 8.53
C SER A 72 -16.15 16.03 7.87
N ASP A 73 -16.15 16.11 6.55
CA ASP A 73 -17.12 15.47 5.69
C ASP A 73 -17.21 13.96 6.00
N PRO A 74 -18.37 13.47 6.49
CA PRO A 74 -18.57 12.04 6.73
C PRO A 74 -18.46 11.23 5.43
N ASP A 75 -18.52 11.89 4.27
CA ASP A 75 -18.60 11.26 2.95
C ASP A 75 -17.23 11.12 2.26
N TRP A 76 -16.10 11.27 2.97
CA TRP A 76 -14.80 10.94 2.37
C TRP A 76 -14.83 9.48 1.87
N PRO A 77 -14.54 9.23 0.57
CA PRO A 77 -14.80 7.94 -0.04
C PRO A 77 -14.09 6.79 0.66
N GLU A 78 -14.83 5.72 0.89
CA GLU A 78 -14.25 4.48 1.39
C GLU A 78 -13.52 3.74 0.25
N PRO A 79 -12.21 3.48 0.38
CA PRO A 79 -11.48 2.72 -0.62
C PRO A 79 -11.81 1.23 -0.51
N GLU A 80 -11.69 0.51 -1.62
CA GLU A 80 -11.76 -0.95 -1.64
C GLU A 80 -10.43 -1.58 -1.17
N ILE A 81 -9.31 -0.89 -1.36
CA ILE A 81 -7.97 -1.30 -0.91
C ILE A 81 -7.22 -0.19 -0.17
N VAL A 82 -6.56 -0.56 0.92
CA VAL A 82 -5.58 0.27 1.63
C VAL A 82 -4.21 -0.40 1.57
N ILE A 83 -3.21 0.32 1.05
CA ILE A 83 -1.81 -0.11 1.03
C ILE A 83 -1.02 0.78 1.98
N ARG A 84 -0.49 0.21 3.07
CA ARG A 84 0.24 0.92 4.11
C ARG A 84 1.73 0.61 4.06
N PHE A 85 2.53 1.65 4.27
CA PHE A 85 3.97 1.61 4.52
C PHE A 85 4.31 2.34 5.82
N GLY A 86 5.45 2.01 6.43
CA GLY A 86 5.88 2.60 7.69
C GLY A 86 5.08 2.12 8.91
N GLN A 87 5.19 2.87 10.01
CA GLN A 87 4.46 2.62 11.26
C GLN A 87 3.02 3.16 11.21
N VAL A 88 2.28 2.93 12.30
CA VAL A 88 0.94 3.50 12.51
C VAL A 88 1.02 5.03 12.34
N PRO A 89 0.12 5.65 11.55
CA PRO A 89 0.09 7.10 11.37
C PRO A 89 0.07 7.85 12.71
N THR A 90 0.72 9.02 12.77
CA THR A 90 0.73 9.86 13.98
C THR A 90 -0.60 10.57 14.22
N SER A 91 -1.40 10.71 13.16
CA SER A 91 -2.66 11.44 13.18
C SER A 91 -3.79 10.64 13.81
N LYS A 92 -4.38 11.21 14.86
CA LYS A 92 -5.60 10.68 15.49
C LYS A 92 -6.74 10.54 14.49
N TRP A 93 -6.95 11.53 13.64
CA TRP A 93 -8.08 11.55 12.69
C TRP A 93 -7.89 10.56 11.56
N LEU A 94 -6.66 10.43 11.04
CA LEU A 94 -6.35 9.39 10.08
C LEU A 94 -6.55 7.99 10.67
N ASN A 95 -6.08 7.76 11.90
CA ASN A 95 -6.31 6.47 12.56
C ASN A 95 -7.79 6.20 12.78
N ALA A 96 -8.57 7.18 13.26
CA ALA A 96 -10.02 7.05 13.42
C ALA A 96 -10.75 6.75 12.10
N TYR A 97 -10.34 7.40 11.00
CA TYR A 97 -10.85 7.10 9.66
C TYR A 97 -10.51 5.66 9.24
N LEU A 98 -9.24 5.24 9.38
CA LEU A 98 -8.78 3.90 9.04
C LEU A 98 -9.47 2.82 9.88
N GLU A 99 -9.81 3.12 11.13
CA GLU A 99 -10.55 2.24 12.02
C GLU A 99 -12.04 2.12 11.65
N ARG A 100 -12.62 3.12 10.99
CA ARG A 100 -14.04 3.19 10.61
C ARG A 100 -14.31 2.50 9.27
N ILE A 101 -13.46 2.69 8.28
CA ILE A 101 -13.65 2.11 6.93
C ILE A 101 -13.54 0.58 6.94
N ARG A 102 -14.06 -0.10 5.93
CA ARG A 102 -14.06 -1.56 5.76
C ARG A 102 -13.62 -1.96 4.34
N PRO A 103 -12.42 -1.56 3.87
CA PRO A 103 -11.85 -2.07 2.63
C PRO A 103 -11.72 -3.59 2.68
N GLU A 104 -11.88 -4.24 1.54
CA GLU A 104 -11.70 -5.69 1.39
C GLU A 104 -10.24 -6.09 1.63
N VAL A 105 -9.30 -5.24 1.19
CA VAL A 105 -7.86 -5.48 1.28
C VAL A 105 -7.18 -4.39 2.10
N ARG A 106 -6.48 -4.80 3.18
CA ARG A 106 -5.59 -3.97 3.98
C ARG A 106 -4.20 -4.59 3.95
N LEU A 107 -3.40 -4.13 3.00
CA LEU A 107 -2.03 -4.58 2.80
C LEU A 107 -1.07 -3.69 3.60
N HIS A 108 -0.24 -4.29 4.45
CA HIS A 108 0.87 -3.61 5.12
C HIS A 108 2.19 -4.20 4.64
N VAL A 109 3.04 -3.38 4.03
CA VAL A 109 4.36 -3.79 3.55
C VAL A 109 5.44 -3.22 4.46
N ARG A 110 6.30 -4.10 4.99
CA ARG A 110 7.41 -3.75 5.89
C ARG A 110 8.61 -4.65 5.63
N GLY A 111 9.67 -4.10 5.05
CA GLY A 111 10.89 -4.84 4.72
C GLY A 111 11.67 -5.28 5.96
N ASN A 112 11.44 -4.64 7.10
CA ASN A 112 12.03 -5.02 8.38
C ASN A 112 11.21 -6.04 9.18
N GLY A 113 10.11 -6.56 8.63
CA GLY A 113 9.24 -7.56 9.26
C GLY A 113 8.50 -7.08 10.50
N GLN A 114 8.66 -5.83 10.92
CA GLN A 114 8.02 -5.33 12.14
C GLN A 114 6.54 -5.04 11.88
N TRP A 115 5.71 -5.84 12.55
CA TRP A 115 4.28 -5.59 12.65
C TRP A 115 4.00 -4.25 13.35
N ALA A 116 3.16 -3.41 12.74
CA ALA A 116 2.72 -2.15 13.37
C ALA A 116 1.26 -1.90 13.00
N ASP A 117 0.35 -2.51 13.76
CA ASP A 117 -1.09 -2.45 13.53
C ASP A 117 -1.86 -2.51 14.86
N ASP A 118 -2.01 -1.36 15.50
CA ASP A 118 -2.67 -1.25 16.81
C ASP A 118 -4.16 -1.57 16.74
N ALA A 119 -4.78 -1.36 15.57
CA ALA A 119 -6.20 -1.61 15.35
C ALA A 119 -6.50 -3.08 14.97
N HIS A 120 -5.48 -3.91 14.74
CA HIS A 120 -5.60 -5.31 14.31
C HIS A 120 -6.51 -5.51 13.08
N GLN A 121 -6.46 -4.58 12.12
CA GLN A 121 -7.29 -4.64 10.90
C GLN A 121 -6.51 -5.08 9.66
N THR A 122 -5.19 -5.25 9.73
CA THR A 122 -4.37 -5.69 8.60
C THR A 122 -4.80 -7.08 8.14
N THR A 123 -5.20 -7.20 6.87
CA THR A 123 -5.61 -8.48 6.28
C THR A 123 -4.45 -9.18 5.59
N HIS A 124 -3.50 -8.42 5.05
CA HIS A 124 -2.29 -8.94 4.42
C HIS A 124 -1.06 -8.20 4.93
N PHE A 125 -0.04 -8.97 5.33
CA PHE A 125 1.25 -8.43 5.72
C PHE A 125 2.34 -9.01 4.82
N TRP A 126 3.10 -8.13 4.17
CA TRP A 126 4.23 -8.50 3.32
C TRP A 126 5.53 -8.04 3.96
N GLU A 127 6.32 -9.02 4.39
CA GLU A 127 7.73 -8.81 4.70
C GLU A 127 8.52 -8.84 3.39
N ALA A 128 8.65 -7.66 2.78
CA ALA A 128 9.33 -7.46 1.49
C ALA A 128 9.91 -6.05 1.42
N ASP A 129 10.94 -5.88 0.60
CA ASP A 129 11.48 -4.56 0.26
C ASP A 129 10.36 -3.66 -0.30
N GLU A 130 10.15 -2.50 0.33
CA GLU A 130 9.02 -1.64 0.02
C GLU A 130 9.14 -1.00 -1.37
N VAL A 131 10.36 -0.76 -1.86
CA VAL A 131 10.61 -0.24 -3.22
C VAL A 131 10.20 -1.28 -4.25
N ALA A 132 10.70 -2.51 -4.11
CA ALA A 132 10.37 -3.63 -4.98
C ALA A 132 8.87 -3.95 -4.96
N ALA A 133 8.22 -3.86 -3.79
CA ALA A 133 6.78 -4.02 -3.67
C ALA A 133 6.02 -2.94 -4.47
N CYS A 134 6.43 -1.67 -4.36
CA CYS A 134 5.83 -0.59 -5.15
C CYS A 134 5.98 -0.81 -6.66
N GLU A 135 7.18 -1.21 -7.10
CA GLU A 135 7.46 -1.46 -8.52
C GLU A 135 6.68 -2.67 -9.06
N ALA A 136 6.58 -3.74 -8.29
CA ALA A 136 5.81 -4.93 -8.66
C ALA A 136 4.31 -4.62 -8.78
N LEU A 137 3.74 -3.90 -7.81
CA LEU A 137 2.34 -3.47 -7.83
C LEU A 137 2.04 -2.54 -9.02
N ALA A 138 2.94 -1.58 -9.29
CA ALA A 138 2.79 -0.67 -10.43
C ALA A 138 2.89 -1.40 -11.79
N SER A 139 3.78 -2.39 -11.90
CA SER A 139 4.01 -3.12 -13.15
C SER A 139 2.87 -4.08 -13.50
N GLN A 140 2.26 -4.72 -12.51
CA GLN A 140 1.08 -5.58 -12.75
C GLN A 140 -0.09 -4.78 -13.34
N LEU A 141 -0.20 -3.50 -13.00
CA LEU A 141 -1.23 -2.60 -13.52
C LEU A 141 -1.02 -2.14 -14.96
N VAL A 142 0.23 -1.87 -15.34
CA VAL A 142 0.56 -1.58 -16.75
C VAL A 142 0.25 -2.81 -17.62
N SER A 143 0.54 -4.01 -17.11
CA SER A 143 0.23 -5.26 -17.82
C SER A 143 -1.29 -5.51 -17.99
N LEU A 144 -2.09 -5.16 -16.97
CA LEU A 144 -3.55 -5.32 -16.99
C LEU A 144 -4.25 -4.25 -17.83
N SER A 145 -3.78 -2.99 -17.82
CA SER A 145 -4.33 -1.94 -18.68
C SER A 145 -3.93 -2.11 -20.15
N ALA A 146 -2.77 -2.74 -20.42
CA ALA A 146 -2.35 -3.12 -21.77
C ALA A 146 -3.08 -4.38 -22.31
N SER A 147 -3.76 -5.14 -21.44
CA SER A 147 -4.41 -6.41 -21.82
C SER A 147 -5.92 -6.37 -21.59
N GLN A 148 -6.70 -6.16 -22.66
CA GLN A 148 -7.99 -6.84 -22.80
C GLN A 148 -7.79 -8.37 -22.66
N PRO A 149 -8.78 -9.14 -22.19
CA PRO A 149 -8.55 -10.31 -21.35
C PRO A 149 -7.77 -11.39 -22.11
N VAL A 150 -6.56 -11.69 -21.62
CA VAL A 150 -5.82 -12.88 -22.02
C VAL A 150 -5.73 -13.80 -20.81
N SER A 151 -6.39 -14.95 -20.91
CA SER A 151 -6.22 -16.09 -20.01
C SER A 151 -4.80 -16.61 -20.14
N LEU A 152 -3.97 -16.47 -19.11
CA LEU A 152 -2.66 -17.13 -19.03
C LEU A 152 -2.72 -18.28 -18.04
N SER A 153 -2.44 -19.49 -18.53
CA SER A 153 -2.38 -20.71 -17.74
C SER A 153 -1.00 -20.91 -17.10
N ALA A 154 -0.96 -21.74 -16.05
CA ALA A 154 0.17 -21.96 -15.12
C ALA A 154 1.52 -22.39 -15.73
N SER A 155 1.62 -22.68 -17.03
CA SER A 155 2.86 -23.15 -17.67
C SER A 155 3.90 -22.06 -17.92
N GLN A 156 3.55 -20.77 -17.83
CA GLN A 156 4.44 -19.67 -18.22
C GLN A 156 5.28 -19.07 -17.07
N LEU A 157 5.05 -19.46 -15.81
CA LEU A 157 5.76 -18.94 -14.63
C LEU A 157 6.97 -19.78 -14.20
N ALA A 158 7.27 -20.90 -14.87
CA ALA A 158 8.35 -21.81 -14.47
C ALA A 158 9.77 -21.35 -14.87
N SER A 159 9.97 -20.10 -15.29
CA SER A 159 11.29 -19.60 -15.73
C SER A 159 11.56 -18.21 -15.19
N GLN A 160 11.75 -18.08 -13.88
CA GLN A 160 12.68 -17.13 -13.25
C GLN A 160 12.75 -17.34 -11.73
N SER A 161 13.78 -18.06 -11.32
CA SER A 161 14.59 -17.93 -10.09
C SER A 161 13.89 -17.72 -8.73
N ALA A 162 13.69 -18.86 -8.05
CA ALA A 162 13.99 -19.12 -6.64
C ALA A 162 13.76 -18.00 -5.59
N ILE A 163 12.56 -17.97 -5.01
CA ILE A 163 12.31 -17.35 -3.70
C ILE A 163 12.10 -18.48 -2.68
N ARG A 164 12.92 -18.49 -1.63
CA ARG A 164 12.91 -19.49 -0.55
C ARG A 164 12.10 -18.94 0.61
N ILE A 165 10.97 -19.57 0.92
CA ILE A 165 10.11 -19.26 2.09
C ILE A 165 10.54 -20.15 3.26
N PRO A 166 11.04 -19.63 4.40
CA PRO A 166 11.13 -20.42 5.62
C PRO A 166 9.75 -20.57 6.26
N HIS A 167 9.41 -21.81 6.62
CA HIS A 167 8.15 -22.22 7.22
C HIS A 167 8.23 -22.17 8.76
N SER A 168 7.24 -21.51 9.37
CA SER A 168 6.60 -21.73 10.68
C SER A 168 7.44 -22.08 11.93
N ALA A 169 7.20 -21.31 13.00
CA ALA A 169 7.10 -21.88 14.34
C ALA A 169 5.99 -21.18 15.15
N MET A 170 4.87 -21.90 15.30
CA MET A 170 3.84 -21.71 16.31
C MET A 170 4.32 -22.29 17.66
N ASN A 171 3.80 -21.75 18.77
CA ASN A 171 3.89 -22.14 20.20
C ASN A 171 4.95 -21.42 21.06
N ARG A 172 4.53 -20.41 21.82
CA ARG A 172 3.97 -20.57 23.18
C ARG A 172 3.34 -19.27 23.68
#